data_AF-A0A383ANA4-F1
#
_entry.id   AF-A0A383ANA4-F1
#
_cell.length_a   1.000
_cell.length_b   1.000
_cell.length_c   1.000
_cell.angle_alpha   90.00
_cell.angle_beta   90.00
_cell.angle_gamma   90.00
#
_symmetry.space_group_name_H-M   'P 1'
#
loop_
_entity.id
_entity.type
_entity.pdbx_description
1 polymer ?
#
loop_
_entity_poly.entity_id
_entity_poly.type
_entity_poly.pdbx_seq_one_letter_code
_entity_poly.pdbx_strand_id
1 'polypeptide(L)'
;MKNTLNIIQIFFFCFFIISCAKEDGSSSSSASTMSTPSMDDGTYKLTATTQKVYYSNGTLFGSYTYVVSHDSSVTPGYLAYVLEWKGSGVYRVTTKGKATLSATGVSSTTIDCTTNGISDGTFDTDGNVTNETIIQVGCGGSSSSLTDVSNKFTVISGGFTHYAVLKDSSSNQYRATYTFQKQ
;
A
#
# COMPACT_ATOMS: atom_id res chain seq x y z
N MET A 1 -30.69 -2.75 -13.27
CA MET A 1 -30.18 -2.69 -11.89
C MET A 1 -28.73 -2.23 -11.97
N LYS A 2 -28.37 -1.11 -11.33
CA LYS A 2 -26.97 -0.65 -11.29
C LYS A 2 -26.22 -1.62 -10.39
N ASN A 3 -25.36 -2.46 -10.98
CA ASN A 3 -24.38 -3.23 -10.20
C ASN A 3 -23.39 -2.22 -9.64
N THR A 4 -23.69 -1.64 -8.48
CA THR A 4 -22.80 -0.74 -7.78
C THR A 4 -21.56 -1.55 -7.41
N LEU A 5 -20.47 -1.32 -8.13
CA LEU A 5 -19.23 -2.03 -7.92
C LEU A 5 -18.63 -1.55 -6.58
N ASN A 6 -18.83 -2.33 -5.51
CA ASN A 6 -18.23 -2.06 -4.20
C ASN A 6 -16.80 -2.63 -4.17
N ILE A 7 -15.85 -1.86 -4.72
CA ILE A 7 -14.41 -2.15 -4.80
C ILE A 7 -13.75 -0.76 -4.62
N ILE A 8 -12.79 -0.44 -3.74
CA ILE A 8 -11.76 -1.14 -2.96
C ILE A 8 -11.75 -0.53 -1.57
N GLN A 9 -11.56 -1.32 -0.51
CA GLN A 9 -10.92 -0.78 0.68
C GLN A 9 -9.41 -1.01 0.58
N ILE A 10 -8.68 0.09 0.50
CA ILE A 10 -7.27 0.13 0.17
C ILE A 10 -6.47 -0.19 1.43
N PHE A 11 -5.84 -1.35 1.41
CA PHE A 11 -4.82 -1.71 2.38
C PHE A 11 -3.57 -0.91 2.08
N PHE A 12 -3.31 0.06 2.94
CA PHE A 12 -1.96 0.53 3.15
C PHE A 12 -1.34 -0.42 4.17
N PHE A 13 -0.60 -1.42 3.65
CA PHE A 13 0.16 -2.41 4.43
C PHE A 13 -0.67 -3.23 5.43
N CYS A 14 -1.16 -4.39 4.97
CA CYS A 14 -1.64 -5.48 5.82
C CYS A 14 -1.33 -6.81 5.13
N PHE A 15 -0.05 -7.20 5.10
CA PHE A 15 0.33 -8.57 4.77
C PHE A 15 -0.17 -9.52 5.88
N PHE A 16 -1.21 -10.30 5.62
CA PHE A 16 -1.48 -11.53 6.39
C PHE A 16 -0.81 -12.70 5.67
N ILE A 17 0.52 -12.81 5.78
CA ILE A 17 1.16 -14.10 5.53
C ILE A 17 0.79 -15.01 6.69
N ILE A 18 -0.08 -15.99 6.43
CA ILE A 18 -0.15 -17.21 7.25
C ILE A 18 1.19 -17.93 7.00
N SER A 19 2.24 -17.51 7.69
CA SER A 19 3.49 -18.27 7.71
C SER A 19 3.29 -19.44 8.65
N CYS A 20 3.04 -20.62 8.08
CA CYS A 20 3.47 -21.85 8.73
C CYS A 20 4.98 -21.74 8.93
N ALA A 21 5.40 -21.54 10.18
CA ALA A 21 6.78 -21.67 10.57
C ALA A 21 7.26 -23.07 10.19
N LYS A 22 8.32 -23.13 9.37
CA LYS A 22 9.20 -24.28 9.32
C LYS A 22 10.60 -23.79 9.60
N GLU A 23 11.18 -24.33 10.67
CA GLU A 23 12.48 -23.97 11.18
C GLU A 23 13.66 -24.48 10.32
N ASP A 24 14.76 -23.76 10.56
CA ASP A 24 16.17 -24.13 10.52
C ASP A 24 16.92 -24.27 9.20
N GLY A 25 17.97 -23.46 9.12
CA GLY A 25 19.06 -23.60 8.15
C GLY A 25 20.01 -22.41 8.17
N SER A 26 20.86 -22.33 9.22
CA SER A 26 21.98 -21.40 9.29
C SER A 26 22.89 -21.54 8.06
N SER A 27 23.27 -20.43 7.42
CA SER A 27 24.48 -20.33 6.60
C SER A 27 24.92 -18.88 6.45
N SER A 28 26.16 -18.64 6.86
CA SER A 28 26.90 -17.40 6.66
C SER A 28 27.24 -17.20 5.18
N SER A 29 26.96 -16.02 4.63
CA SER A 29 27.64 -15.56 3.41
C SER A 29 27.47 -14.06 3.23
N SER A 30 28.62 -13.38 3.20
CA SER A 30 28.93 -12.17 2.42
C SER A 30 27.84 -11.09 2.40
N ALA A 31 28.06 -10.03 3.17
CA ALA A 31 27.27 -8.80 3.08
C ALA A 31 27.45 -8.15 1.69
N SER A 32 26.70 -8.64 0.70
CA SER A 32 26.35 -7.88 -0.48
C SER A 32 25.61 -6.65 0.03
N THR A 33 26.21 -5.47 -0.12
CA THR A 33 25.53 -4.19 0.04
C THR A 33 24.24 -4.23 -0.77
N MET A 34 23.12 -4.46 -0.10
CA MET A 34 21.81 -4.47 -0.73
C MET A 34 21.57 -3.06 -1.27
N SER A 35 21.54 -2.93 -2.59
CA SER A 35 21.00 -1.76 -3.28
C SER A 35 19.48 -1.81 -3.20
N THR A 36 18.92 -1.73 -1.99
CA THR A 36 17.49 -1.45 -1.82
C THR A 36 17.22 -0.10 -2.52
N PRO A 37 16.14 0.06 -3.30
CA PRO A 37 15.81 1.37 -3.85
C PRO A 37 15.66 2.36 -2.70
N SER A 38 16.61 3.29 -2.59
CA SER A 38 16.64 4.24 -1.49
C SER A 38 15.58 5.30 -1.74
N MET A 39 14.46 5.18 -1.06
CA MET A 39 13.53 6.29 -0.85
C MET A 39 14.13 7.20 0.22
N ASP A 40 14.18 8.50 -0.04
CA ASP A 40 14.61 9.45 0.98
C ASP A 40 13.66 9.40 2.18
N ASP A 41 14.19 9.62 3.37
CA ASP A 41 13.36 9.92 4.54
C ASP A 41 12.54 11.19 4.27
N GLY A 42 11.30 11.19 4.77
CA GLY A 42 10.43 12.35 4.62
C GLY A 42 8.96 12.05 4.72
N THR A 43 8.16 13.10 4.55
CA THR A 43 6.70 13.02 4.48
C THR A 43 6.26 13.17 3.04
N TYR A 44 5.44 12.22 2.59
CA TYR A 44 4.94 12.15 1.23
C TYR A 44 3.42 12.19 1.22
N LYS A 45 2.85 13.00 0.34
CA LYS A 45 1.41 13.16 0.16
C LYS A 45 0.90 12.26 -0.96
N LEU A 46 -0.22 11.57 -0.72
CA LEU A 46 -0.93 10.85 -1.79
C LEU A 46 -1.45 11.88 -2.80
N THR A 47 -1.09 11.73 -4.08
CA THR A 47 -1.47 12.68 -5.15
C THR A 47 -2.29 12.06 -6.26
N ALA A 48 -2.12 10.76 -6.50
CA ALA A 48 -2.88 10.05 -7.53
C ALA A 48 -3.10 8.59 -7.15
N THR A 49 -4.24 8.05 -7.58
CA THR A 49 -4.57 6.63 -7.43
C THR A 49 -5.20 6.13 -8.72
N THR A 50 -4.70 4.99 -9.20
CA THR A 50 -5.34 4.24 -10.29
C THR A 50 -5.57 2.80 -9.87
N GLN A 51 -6.56 2.17 -10.48
CA GLN A 51 -6.88 0.77 -10.22
C GLN A 51 -7.31 0.06 -11.50
N LYS A 52 -6.83 -1.17 -11.68
CA LYS A 52 -7.33 -2.10 -12.69
C LYS A 52 -7.88 -3.35 -12.02
N VAL A 53 -9.00 -3.83 -12.53
CA VAL A 53 -9.70 -5.01 -12.05
C VAL A 53 -9.68 -6.06 -13.14
N TYR A 54 -9.30 -7.28 -12.78
CA TYR A 54 -9.23 -8.42 -13.67
C TYR A 54 -10.08 -9.55 -13.12
N TYR A 55 -10.83 -10.21 -13.99
CA TYR A 55 -11.46 -11.48 -13.65
C TYR A 55 -10.40 -12.55 -13.36
N SER A 56 -10.79 -13.63 -12.69
CA SER A 56 -9.91 -14.77 -12.41
C SER A 56 -9.30 -15.41 -13.66
N ASN A 57 -9.95 -15.27 -14.82
CA ASN A 57 -9.42 -15.71 -16.12
C ASN A 57 -8.41 -14.73 -16.76
N GLY A 58 -8.05 -13.65 -16.06
CA GLY A 58 -7.11 -12.63 -16.53
C GLY A 58 -7.69 -11.54 -17.44
N THR A 59 -8.98 -11.62 -17.79
CA THR A 59 -9.63 -10.59 -18.63
C THR A 59 -9.79 -9.29 -17.84
N LEU A 60 -9.45 -8.15 -18.45
CA LEU A 60 -9.66 -6.83 -17.85
C LEU A 60 -11.16 -6.56 -17.70
N PHE A 61 -11.61 -6.42 -16.47
CA PHE A 61 -12.97 -6.02 -16.14
C PHE A 61 -13.15 -4.51 -16.23
N GLY A 62 -12.20 -3.75 -15.67
CA GLY A 62 -12.32 -2.29 -15.59
C GLY A 62 -11.02 -1.60 -15.19
N SER A 63 -10.95 -0.31 -15.49
CA SER A 63 -9.84 0.57 -15.12
C SER A 63 -10.39 1.90 -14.61
N TYR A 64 -9.90 2.34 -13.46
CA TYR A 64 -10.39 3.50 -12.74
C TYR A 64 -9.23 4.43 -12.38
N THR A 65 -9.43 5.73 -12.60
CA THR A 65 -8.57 6.79 -12.10
C THR A 65 -9.36 7.57 -11.07
N TYR A 66 -8.82 7.70 -9.87
CA TYR A 66 -9.53 8.32 -8.75
C TYR A 66 -9.17 9.79 -8.60
N VAL A 67 -10.17 10.59 -8.27
CA VAL A 67 -9.98 11.91 -7.67
C VAL A 67 -9.69 11.72 -6.18
N VAL A 68 -8.57 12.28 -5.72
CA VAL A 68 -8.14 12.25 -4.32
C VAL A 68 -8.58 13.55 -3.64
N SER A 69 -9.51 13.46 -2.71
CA SER A 69 -9.90 14.57 -1.85
C SER A 69 -9.25 14.40 -0.48
N HIS A 70 -8.56 15.43 0.01
CA HIS A 70 -7.93 15.41 1.31
C HIS A 70 -8.80 16.09 2.36
N ASP A 71 -8.69 15.63 3.60
CA ASP A 71 -9.42 16.22 4.72
C ASP A 71 -8.49 17.18 5.50
N SER A 72 -8.74 18.48 5.38
CA SER A 72 -7.97 19.51 6.08
C SER A 72 -8.34 19.64 7.57
N SER A 73 -9.38 18.96 8.04
CA SER A 73 -9.79 18.98 9.46
C SER A 73 -8.93 18.09 10.35
N VAL A 74 -8.11 17.22 9.75
CA VAL A 74 -7.20 16.31 10.46
C VAL A 74 -5.75 16.72 10.22
N THR A 75 -4.82 16.36 11.09
CA THR A 75 -3.38 16.62 10.86
C THR A 75 -2.78 15.44 10.09
N PRO A 76 -1.99 15.66 8.99
CA PRO A 76 -1.43 16.91 8.47
C PRO A 76 -2.28 17.66 7.41
N GLY A 77 -3.57 17.36 7.31
CA GLY A 77 -4.49 17.96 6.33
C GLY A 77 -4.55 17.22 5.00
N TYR A 78 -3.86 16.08 4.92
CA TYR A 78 -3.80 15.18 3.78
C TYR A 78 -3.41 13.78 4.24
N LEU A 79 -3.65 12.78 3.39
CA LEU A 79 -3.19 11.42 3.64
C LEU A 79 -1.70 11.36 3.31
N ALA A 80 -0.90 11.03 4.31
CA ALA A 80 0.54 11.09 4.27
C ALA A 80 1.17 9.73 4.57
N TYR A 81 2.26 9.45 3.86
CA TYR A 81 3.24 8.42 4.17
C TYR A 81 4.49 9.08 4.71
N VAL A 82 4.84 8.81 5.96
CA VAL A 82 6.15 9.17 6.50
C VAL A 82 7.05 7.96 6.38
N LEU A 83 8.13 8.09 5.62
CA LEU A 83 9.14 7.06 5.48
C LEU A 83 10.36 7.42 6.33
N GLU A 84 10.82 6.45 7.10
CA GLU A 84 12.05 6.52 7.91
C GLU A 84 12.87 5.26 7.67
N TRP A 85 14.08 5.41 7.13
CA TRP A 85 15.01 4.32 6.89
C TRP A 85 15.54 3.77 8.21
N LYS A 86 15.36 2.47 8.43
CA LYS A 86 15.84 1.76 9.63
C LYS A 86 17.12 0.97 9.38
N GLY A 87 17.59 0.90 8.13
CA GLY A 87 18.75 0.09 7.74
C GLY A 87 18.35 -1.27 7.17
N SER A 88 19.29 -1.92 6.49
CA SER A 88 19.18 -3.33 6.04
C SER A 88 17.92 -3.65 5.22
N GLY A 89 17.48 -2.73 4.37
CA GLY A 89 16.28 -2.90 3.55
C GLY A 89 14.97 -2.60 4.27
N VAL A 90 15.01 -2.10 5.52
CA VAL A 90 13.82 -1.84 6.33
C VAL A 90 13.47 -0.36 6.33
N TYR A 91 12.22 -0.05 5.99
CA TYR A 91 11.62 1.27 6.24
C TYR A 91 10.52 1.16 7.27
N ARG A 92 10.50 2.10 8.21
CA ARG A 92 9.33 2.38 9.02
C ARG A 92 8.41 3.30 8.23
N VAL A 93 7.18 2.85 8.05
CA VAL A 93 6.12 3.59 7.37
C VAL A 93 5.10 4.03 8.41
N THR A 94 4.93 5.34 8.57
CA THR A 94 3.82 5.90 9.34
C THR A 94 2.78 6.48 8.38
N THR A 95 1.62 5.85 8.30
CA THR A 95 0.48 6.38 7.56
C THR A 95 -0.38 7.24 8.48
N LYS A 96 -0.65 8.49 8.07
CA LYS A 96 -1.43 9.45 8.89
C LYS A 96 -2.28 10.37 8.03
N GLY A 97 -3.26 11.02 8.67
CA GLY A 97 -4.20 11.93 8.00
C GLY A 97 -5.30 11.19 7.28
N LYS A 98 -5.93 11.83 6.28
CA LYS A 98 -7.15 11.29 5.68
C LYS A 98 -7.34 11.72 4.23
N ALA A 99 -7.88 10.82 3.44
CA ALA A 99 -8.30 11.11 2.06
C ALA A 99 -9.52 10.28 1.65
N THR A 100 -10.36 10.84 0.80
CA THR A 100 -11.46 10.16 0.12
C THR A 100 -11.11 10.02 -1.36
N LEU A 101 -11.22 8.80 -1.86
CA LEU A 101 -10.99 8.42 -3.23
C LEU A 101 -12.35 8.24 -3.91
N SER A 102 -12.54 8.92 -5.04
CA SER A 102 -13.80 8.88 -5.78
C SER A 102 -13.57 8.73 -7.27
N ALA A 103 -14.41 7.93 -7.94
CA ALA A 103 -14.39 7.78 -9.39
C ALA A 103 -15.81 7.48 -9.91
N THR A 104 -16.08 7.83 -11.17
CA THR A 104 -17.40 7.61 -11.77
C THR A 104 -17.69 6.10 -11.90
N GLY A 105 -18.88 5.68 -11.47
CA GLY A 105 -19.32 4.29 -11.60
C GLY A 105 -18.83 3.35 -10.50
N VAL A 106 -18.09 3.85 -9.50
CA VAL A 106 -17.66 3.12 -8.30
C VAL A 106 -18.01 3.91 -7.04
N SER A 107 -18.21 3.21 -5.93
CA SER A 107 -18.42 3.83 -4.63
C SER A 107 -17.15 4.57 -4.19
N SER A 108 -17.30 5.72 -3.54
CA SER A 108 -16.16 6.41 -2.93
C SER A 108 -15.66 5.65 -1.71
N THR A 109 -14.35 5.64 -1.51
CA THR A 109 -13.69 5.02 -0.35
C THR A 109 -12.94 6.09 0.42
N THR A 110 -13.11 6.11 1.74
CA THR A 110 -12.34 6.98 2.63
C THR A 110 -11.27 6.17 3.36
N ILE A 111 -10.05 6.68 3.35
CA ILE A 111 -8.91 6.17 4.11
C ILE A 111 -8.71 7.14 5.27
N ASP A 112 -8.99 6.69 6.49
CA ASP A 112 -8.97 7.51 7.70
C ASP A 112 -7.87 7.04 8.67
N CYS A 113 -6.69 7.65 8.55
CA CYS A 113 -5.53 7.45 9.40
C CYS A 113 -5.36 8.59 10.40
N THR A 114 -6.46 9.13 10.93
CA THR A 114 -6.43 10.03 12.10
C THR A 114 -5.76 9.37 13.30
N THR A 115 -6.01 8.07 13.49
CA THR A 115 -5.14 7.21 14.28
C THR A 115 -4.06 6.65 13.37
N ASN A 116 -2.81 7.06 13.58
CA ASN A 116 -1.68 6.67 12.73
C ASN A 116 -1.58 5.14 12.62
N GLY A 117 -1.36 4.64 11.40
CA GLY A 117 -0.90 3.28 11.17
C GLY A 117 0.62 3.24 11.11
N ILE A 118 1.26 2.30 11.79
CA ILE A 118 2.73 2.16 11.80
C ILE A 118 3.10 0.71 11.48
N SER A 119 3.92 0.52 10.47
CA SER A 119 4.51 -0.77 10.14
C SER A 119 5.97 -0.62 9.71
N ASP A 120 6.74 -1.67 9.96
CA ASP A 120 8.08 -1.83 9.39
C ASP A 120 7.97 -2.76 8.18
N GLY A 121 8.27 -2.24 7.00
CA GLY A 121 8.33 -3.00 5.75
C GLY A 121 9.78 -3.35 5.40
N THR A 122 10.04 -4.61 5.09
CA THR A 122 11.33 -5.06 4.54
C THR A 122 11.24 -5.16 3.03
N PHE A 123 12.18 -4.55 2.33
CA PHE A 123 12.21 -4.45 0.88
C PHE A 123 13.42 -5.16 0.29
N ASP A 124 13.19 -5.90 -0.80
CA ASP A 124 14.28 -6.41 -1.62
C ASP A 124 14.87 -5.31 -2.53
N THR A 125 15.86 -5.68 -3.35
CA THR A 125 16.55 -4.78 -4.28
C THR A 125 15.66 -4.24 -5.40
N ASP A 126 14.52 -4.89 -5.65
CA ASP A 126 13.54 -4.45 -6.65
C ASP A 126 12.40 -3.64 -6.03
N GLY A 127 12.46 -3.39 -4.71
CA GLY A 127 11.44 -2.67 -3.94
C GLY A 127 10.21 -3.50 -3.63
N ASN A 128 10.23 -4.83 -3.81
CA ASN A 128 9.13 -5.67 -3.36
C ASN A 128 9.15 -5.79 -1.83
N VAL A 129 7.98 -5.71 -1.21
CA VAL A 129 7.81 -5.95 0.22
C VAL A 129 7.89 -7.45 0.45
N THR A 130 8.93 -7.90 1.16
CA THR A 130 9.18 -9.32 1.46
C THR A 130 8.73 -9.70 2.87
N ASN A 131 8.68 -8.72 3.77
CA ASN A 131 8.17 -8.90 5.12
C ASN A 131 7.53 -7.60 5.62
N GLU A 132 6.56 -7.73 6.52
CA GLU A 132 5.91 -6.61 7.18
C GLU A 132 5.72 -6.94 8.66
N THR A 133 6.07 -5.99 9.53
CA THR A 133 5.75 -6.06 10.96
C THR A 133 4.86 -4.89 11.32
N ILE A 134 3.60 -5.19 11.63
CA ILE A 134 2.65 -4.18 12.10
C ILE A 134 3.02 -3.81 13.54
N ILE A 135 3.34 -2.54 13.77
CA ILE A 135 3.68 -1.98 15.08
C ILE A 135 2.44 -1.39 15.74
N GLN A 136 1.64 -0.67 14.93
CA GLN A 136 0.42 -0.05 15.38
C GLN A 136 -0.63 -0.17 14.29
N VAL A 137 -1.72 -0.87 14.61
CA VAL A 137 -2.91 -0.85 13.78
C VAL A 137 -3.53 0.55 13.91
N GLY A 138 -3.51 1.29 12.81
CA GLY A 138 -4.22 2.55 12.65
C GLY A 138 -5.00 2.54 11.35
N CYS A 139 -5.42 3.70 10.85
CA CYS A 139 -6.10 3.80 9.56
C CYS A 139 -7.52 3.21 9.48
N GLY A 140 -8.36 3.46 10.51
CA GLY A 140 -9.81 3.28 10.41
C GLY A 140 -10.18 1.90 9.87
N GLY A 141 -9.67 0.86 10.54
CA GLY A 141 -9.77 -0.53 10.13
C GLY A 141 -11.19 -0.88 9.71
N SER A 142 -11.39 -1.06 8.42
CA SER A 142 -12.61 -1.66 7.91
C SER A 142 -12.23 -2.98 7.28
N SER A 143 -13.01 -4.00 7.59
CA SER A 143 -12.86 -5.34 7.05
C SER A 143 -13.00 -5.28 5.52
N SER A 144 -11.88 -5.32 4.82
CA SER A 144 -11.89 -5.52 3.37
C SER A 144 -12.13 -7.00 3.08
N SER A 145 -12.94 -7.29 2.06
CA SER A 145 -13.10 -8.65 1.52
C SER A 145 -11.93 -9.09 0.63
N LEU A 146 -10.93 -8.21 0.45
CA LEU A 146 -9.76 -8.45 -0.36
C LEU A 146 -8.59 -8.95 0.49
N THR A 147 -7.80 -9.86 -0.07
CA THR A 147 -6.54 -10.34 0.49
C THR A 147 -5.38 -9.71 -0.28
N ASP A 148 -4.39 -9.19 0.44
CA ASP A 148 -3.16 -8.72 -0.17
C ASP A 148 -2.35 -9.90 -0.75
N VAL A 149 -1.80 -9.72 -1.95
CA VAL A 149 -0.99 -10.73 -2.65
C VAL A 149 0.47 -10.28 -2.71
N SER A 150 0.70 -9.01 -3.05
CA SER A 150 2.04 -8.46 -3.16
C SER A 150 2.01 -6.95 -3.13
N ASN A 151 3.05 -6.36 -2.54
CA ASN A 151 3.29 -4.92 -2.57
C ASN A 151 4.67 -4.63 -3.13
N LYS A 152 4.79 -3.57 -3.93
CA LYS A 152 6.05 -3.09 -4.47
C LYS A 152 6.12 -1.57 -4.43
N PHE A 153 7.26 -1.05 -4.03
CA PHE A 153 7.56 0.37 -4.01
C PHE A 153 8.57 0.68 -5.10
N THR A 154 8.39 1.79 -5.79
CA THR A 154 9.30 2.22 -6.85
C THR A 154 9.52 3.71 -6.72
N VAL A 155 10.78 4.10 -6.59
CA VAL A 155 11.19 5.50 -6.51
C VAL A 155 10.87 6.19 -7.83
N ILE A 156 10.32 7.39 -7.75
CA ILE A 156 10.13 8.28 -8.89
C ILE A 156 10.73 9.66 -8.55
N SER A 157 10.89 10.52 -9.56
CA SER A 157 11.34 11.89 -9.30
C SER A 157 10.38 12.59 -8.33
N GLY A 158 10.91 13.04 -7.19
CA GLY A 158 10.14 13.75 -6.16
C GLY A 158 9.24 12.86 -5.29
N GLY A 159 9.32 11.53 -5.38
CA GLY A 159 8.38 10.67 -4.67
C GLY A 159 8.58 9.17 -4.87
N PHE A 160 7.50 8.41 -4.69
CA PHE A 160 7.45 6.99 -5.01
C PHE A 160 6.05 6.57 -5.47
N THR A 161 5.98 5.43 -6.14
CA THR A 161 4.74 4.72 -6.41
C THR A 161 4.67 3.46 -5.56
N HIS A 162 3.51 3.21 -4.97
CA HIS A 162 3.18 1.96 -4.29
C HIS A 162 2.21 1.16 -5.17
N TYR A 163 2.66 -0.01 -5.62
CA TYR A 163 1.89 -0.99 -6.36
C TYR A 163 1.39 -2.05 -5.41
N ALA A 164 0.08 -2.26 -5.38
CA ALA A 164 -0.57 -3.31 -4.60
C ALA A 164 -1.32 -4.26 -5.53
N VAL A 165 -1.14 -5.56 -5.33
CA VAL A 165 -1.96 -6.61 -5.95
C VAL A 165 -2.79 -7.24 -4.85
N LEU A 166 -4.10 -7.22 -5.04
CA LEU A 166 -5.08 -7.79 -4.11
C LEU A 166 -5.92 -8.83 -4.85
N LYS A 167 -6.54 -9.75 -4.12
CA LYS A 167 -7.51 -10.71 -4.65
C LYS A 167 -8.76 -10.77 -3.80
N ASP A 168 -9.91 -11.05 -4.42
CA ASP A 168 -11.12 -11.43 -3.68
C ASP A 168 -11.23 -12.95 -3.50
N SER A 169 -12.27 -13.41 -2.81
CA SER A 169 -12.57 -14.83 -2.61
C SER A 169 -12.81 -15.61 -3.91
N SER A 170 -13.13 -14.93 -5.01
CA SER A 170 -13.30 -15.51 -6.34
C SER A 170 -12.01 -15.47 -7.17
N SER A 171 -10.88 -15.07 -6.56
CA SER A 171 -9.57 -14.89 -7.21
C SER A 171 -9.55 -13.85 -8.33
N ASN A 172 -10.53 -12.93 -8.38
CA ASN A 172 -10.38 -11.76 -9.24
C ASN A 172 -9.24 -10.91 -8.68
N GLN A 173 -8.40 -10.37 -9.57
CA GLN A 173 -7.24 -9.59 -9.19
C GLN A 173 -7.51 -8.11 -9.31
N TYR A 174 -7.04 -7.37 -8.31
CA TYR A 174 -7.12 -5.92 -8.25
C TYR A 174 -5.71 -5.39 -8.20
N ARG A 175 -5.33 -4.60 -9.19
CA ARG A 175 -4.03 -3.93 -9.24
C ARG A 175 -4.22 -2.46 -8.98
N ALA A 176 -3.75 -1.98 -7.84
CA ALA A 176 -3.80 -0.58 -7.48
C ALA A 176 -2.41 0.05 -7.57
N THR A 177 -2.36 1.31 -7.97
CA THR A 177 -1.15 2.13 -7.96
C THR A 177 -1.44 3.44 -7.27
N TYR A 178 -0.72 3.71 -6.19
CA TYR A 178 -0.73 4.96 -5.44
C TYR A 178 0.53 5.74 -5.75
N THR A 179 0.39 7.03 -6.02
CA THR A 179 1.54 7.92 -6.24
C THR A 179 1.65 8.89 -5.08
N PHE A 180 2.81 8.87 -4.43
CA PHE A 180 3.14 9.70 -3.31
C PHE A 180 4.26 10.68 -3.69
N GLN A 181 4.05 11.97 -3.44
CA GLN A 181 5.01 13.03 -3.74
C GLN A 181 5.50 13.67 -2.45
N LYS A 182 6.80 13.95 -2.37
CA LYS A 182 7.44 14.58 -1.21
C LYS A 182 6.79 15.94 -0.95
N GLN A 183 6.59 16.28 0.31
CA GLN A 183 6.05 17.57 0.76
C GLN A 183 7.14 18.48 1.32
#